data_AF-A0A950BAF2-F1
#
_entry.id   AF-A0A950BAF2-F1
#
_cell.length_a   1.000
_cell.length_b   1.000
_cell.length_c   1.000
_cell.angle_alpha   90.00
_cell.angle_beta   90.00
_cell.angle_gamma   90.00
#
_symmetry.space_group_name_H-M   'P 1'
#
loop_
_entity.id
_entity.type
_entity.pdbx_description
1 polymer ?
#
loop_
_entity_poly.entity_id
_entity_poly.type
_entity_poly.pdbx_seq_one_letter_code
_entity_poly.pdbx_strand_id
1 'polypeptide(L)'
;MTDGHQNNARAEHGAYLGRLVGQAAGERPQNGLDFELLGTDGLARRGRVTLNHGVVETPIFMPVGTYGTVKATQPRELEEMRAQIILGNTFHLWLRPGLETIEAHGGLHRFMGWNRPILTDSGGFQVFSLGDLRKISEDGVRFASPVNGDKLFLSPEVSMQIQKVLNSDIVMQFDECTPYATNGVPTTHTEAADSMRMSMRWAQRSIDEFNRLSNPNALFGIVQGGMFEDLRDESLAGLSQ
;
A
#
# COMPACT_ATOMS: atom_id res chain seq x y z
N MET A 1 -13.03 -49.68 -31.90
CA MET A 1 -12.47 -48.59 -32.73
C MET A 1 -12.93 -47.29 -32.11
N THR A 2 -11.96 -46.53 -31.60
CA THR A 2 -11.97 -45.14 -31.06
C THR A 2 -12.94 -44.85 -29.92
N ASP A 3 -12.50 -44.87 -28.65
CA ASP A 3 -11.80 -43.77 -27.91
C ASP A 3 -12.71 -42.53 -27.78
N GLY A 4 -13.09 -42.04 -26.61
CA GLY A 4 -12.29 -41.88 -25.39
C GLY A 4 -11.68 -40.48 -25.41
N HIS A 5 -12.31 -39.51 -24.74
CA HIS A 5 -11.72 -38.29 -24.16
C HIS A 5 -12.82 -37.27 -23.82
N GLN A 6 -13.10 -37.08 -22.53
CA GLN A 6 -13.27 -35.76 -21.88
C GLN A 6 -13.63 -36.01 -20.40
N ASN A 7 -12.60 -36.32 -19.62
CA ASN A 7 -12.68 -36.23 -18.17
C ASN A 7 -11.28 -35.93 -17.64
N ASN A 8 -10.79 -34.70 -17.91
CA ASN A 8 -9.50 -34.25 -17.41
C ASN A 8 -9.45 -32.73 -17.17
N ALA A 9 -10.44 -32.19 -16.45
CA ALA A 9 -10.44 -30.79 -16.02
C ALA A 9 -10.58 -30.62 -14.49
N ARG A 10 -10.50 -31.72 -13.72
CA ARG A 10 -10.60 -31.69 -12.24
C ARG A 10 -9.31 -32.10 -11.52
N ALA A 11 -8.21 -32.34 -12.25
CA ALA A 11 -6.95 -32.82 -11.67
C ALA A 11 -5.85 -31.76 -11.53
N GLU A 12 -5.99 -30.55 -12.11
CA GLU A 12 -4.90 -29.54 -12.11
C GLU A 12 -5.10 -28.33 -11.18
N HIS A 13 -6.14 -28.33 -10.34
CA HIS A 13 -6.30 -27.32 -9.27
C HIS A 13 -5.87 -27.81 -7.87
N GLY A 14 -5.24 -28.99 -7.80
CA GLY A 14 -4.76 -29.58 -6.55
C GLY A 14 -3.29 -29.31 -6.20
N ALA A 15 -2.52 -28.65 -7.09
CA ALA A 15 -1.06 -28.57 -6.95
C ALA A 15 -0.53 -27.38 -6.14
N TYR A 16 -1.37 -26.42 -5.73
CA TYR A 16 -0.96 -25.26 -4.92
C TYR A 16 -1.36 -25.34 -3.42
N LEU A 17 -2.02 -26.43 -3.01
CA LEU A 17 -2.48 -26.64 -1.62
C LEU A 17 -1.58 -27.61 -0.82
N GLY A 18 -0.32 -27.75 -1.24
CA GLY A 18 0.58 -28.81 -0.77
C GLY A 18 1.95 -28.35 -0.26
N ARG A 19 2.05 -27.24 0.47
CA ARG A 19 3.21 -26.93 1.35
C ARG A 19 2.78 -26.08 2.55
N LEU A 20 1.98 -26.66 3.43
CA LEU A 20 1.85 -26.18 4.82
C LEU A 20 2.54 -27.19 5.73
N VAL A 21 3.87 -27.14 5.73
CA VAL A 21 4.66 -27.61 6.86
C VAL A 21 5.13 -26.35 7.55
N GLY A 22 4.72 -26.20 8.82
CA GLY A 22 4.80 -24.96 9.59
C GLY A 22 6.09 -24.17 9.40
N GLN A 23 5.94 -22.94 8.93
CA GLN A 23 6.99 -21.94 9.04
C GLN A 23 7.22 -21.66 10.53
N ALA A 24 8.45 -21.87 10.98
CA ALA A 24 8.87 -21.48 12.32
C ALA A 24 8.69 -19.96 12.46
N ALA A 25 8.26 -19.51 13.64
CA ALA A 25 8.22 -18.10 13.98
C ALA A 25 9.62 -17.49 13.76
N GLY A 26 9.81 -16.74 12.67
CA GLY A 26 11.09 -16.12 12.33
C GLY A 26 11.51 -16.20 10.86
N GLU A 27 10.88 -17.04 10.03
CA GLU A 27 11.17 -17.03 8.58
C GLU A 27 10.38 -15.92 7.87
N ARG A 28 11.10 -15.09 7.10
CA ARG A 28 10.46 -14.03 6.29
C ARG A 28 9.68 -14.66 5.12
N PRO A 29 8.49 -14.15 4.82
CA PRO A 29 7.74 -14.60 3.64
C PRO A 29 8.51 -14.30 2.35
N GLN A 30 8.44 -15.22 1.39
CA GLN A 30 9.22 -15.14 0.15
C GLN A 30 8.95 -13.86 -0.67
N ASN A 31 7.73 -13.31 -0.57
CA ASN A 31 7.28 -12.09 -1.25
C ASN A 31 6.92 -10.95 -0.29
N GLY A 32 7.50 -10.93 0.91
CA GLY A 32 7.27 -9.87 1.90
C GLY A 32 5.95 -9.97 2.68
N LEU A 33 5.02 -10.82 2.25
CA LEU A 33 3.76 -11.09 2.95
C LEU A 33 3.28 -12.54 2.77
N ASP A 34 2.74 -13.10 3.85
CA ASP A 34 1.89 -14.30 3.84
C ASP A 34 0.59 -14.02 4.60
N PHE A 35 -0.54 -14.53 4.10
CA PHE A 35 -1.86 -14.35 4.72
C PHE A 35 -2.55 -15.68 4.99
N GLU A 36 -2.86 -15.93 6.26
CA GLU A 36 -3.56 -17.12 6.74
C GLU A 36 -4.98 -16.76 7.20
N LEU A 37 -6.01 -17.42 6.64
CA LEU A 37 -7.38 -17.32 7.13
C LEU A 37 -7.61 -18.33 8.28
N LEU A 38 -7.87 -17.84 9.48
CA LEU A 38 -8.03 -18.65 10.69
C LEU A 38 -9.49 -18.99 11.00
N GLY A 39 -10.44 -18.16 10.58
CA GLY A 39 -11.85 -18.37 10.85
C GLY A 39 -12.75 -17.34 10.16
N THR A 40 -14.03 -17.67 10.05
CA THR A 40 -15.05 -16.82 9.41
C THR A 40 -16.35 -16.85 10.21
N ASP A 41 -17.09 -15.74 10.15
CA ASP A 41 -18.47 -15.62 10.60
C ASP A 41 -19.21 -14.66 9.66
N GLY A 42 -20.04 -15.20 8.75
CA GLY A 42 -20.59 -14.44 7.64
C GLY A 42 -19.50 -13.83 6.76
N LEU A 43 -19.48 -12.49 6.64
CA LEU A 43 -18.44 -11.74 5.92
C LEU A 43 -17.22 -11.39 6.79
N ALA A 44 -17.30 -11.59 8.12
CA ALA A 44 -16.19 -11.31 9.03
C ALA A 44 -15.11 -12.39 8.90
N ARG A 45 -13.85 -11.96 8.94
CA ARG A 45 -12.67 -12.82 8.77
C ARG A 45 -11.69 -12.59 9.91
N ARG A 46 -11.30 -13.67 10.57
CA ARG A 46 -10.13 -13.71 11.45
C ARG A 46 -8.97 -14.25 10.62
N GLY A 47 -7.89 -13.48 10.52
CA GLY A 47 -6.71 -13.94 9.79
C GLY A 47 -5.41 -13.44 10.38
N ARG A 48 -4.30 -13.94 9.88
CA ARG A 48 -2.95 -13.57 10.29
C ARG A 48 -2.17 -13.14 9.06
N VAL A 49 -1.48 -12.01 9.16
CA VAL A 49 -0.55 -11.51 8.15
C VAL A 49 0.86 -11.65 8.72
N THR A 50 1.71 -12.42 8.08
CA THR A 50 3.14 -12.50 8.41
C THR A 50 3.91 -11.57 7.48
N LEU A 51 4.66 -10.62 8.04
CA LEU A 51 5.46 -9.62 7.34
C LEU A 51 6.93 -9.74 7.75
N ASN A 52 7.81 -9.04 7.03
CA ASN A 52 9.26 -9.09 7.25
C ASN A 52 9.69 -8.72 8.68
N HIS A 53 8.96 -7.84 9.37
CA HIS A 53 9.25 -7.41 10.74
C HIS A 53 8.26 -7.93 11.79
N GLY A 54 7.36 -8.87 11.45
CA GLY A 54 6.52 -9.54 12.45
C GLY A 54 5.14 -9.94 11.95
N VAL A 55 4.34 -10.43 12.90
CA VAL A 55 2.99 -10.95 12.65
C VAL A 55 1.94 -9.92 13.07
N VAL A 56 0.91 -9.78 12.24
CA VAL A 56 -0.26 -8.93 12.46
C VAL A 56 -1.53 -9.79 12.43
N GLU A 57 -2.29 -9.73 13.51
CA GLU A 57 -3.57 -10.42 13.67
C GLU A 57 -4.69 -9.51 13.17
N THR A 58 -5.50 -9.98 12.22
CA THR A 58 -6.61 -9.23 11.61
C THR A 58 -7.97 -9.70 12.18
N PRO A 59 -8.94 -8.79 12.40
CA PRO A 59 -8.92 -7.37 12.04
C PRO A 59 -8.00 -6.54 12.95
N ILE A 60 -7.34 -5.53 12.37
CA ILE A 60 -6.35 -4.69 13.05
C ILE A 60 -6.66 -3.20 12.82
N PHE A 61 -6.43 -2.39 13.85
CA PHE A 61 -6.37 -0.94 13.75
C PHE A 61 -4.91 -0.49 13.70
N MET A 62 -4.58 0.43 12.79
CA MET A 62 -3.22 0.96 12.62
C MET A 62 -3.14 2.39 13.19
N PRO A 63 -2.42 2.63 14.30
CA PRO A 63 -2.09 3.98 14.74
C PRO A 63 -1.29 4.73 13.65
N VAL A 64 -1.61 6.01 13.46
CA VAL A 64 -0.99 6.84 12.42
C VAL A 64 0.19 7.61 13.00
N GLY A 65 1.38 7.37 12.43
CA GLY A 65 2.61 8.10 12.67
C GLY A 65 2.83 9.19 11.63
N THR A 66 2.90 10.44 12.07
CA THR A 66 3.23 11.59 11.23
C THR A 66 4.61 12.10 11.62
N TYR A 67 5.53 12.27 10.66
CA TYR A 67 6.94 12.63 10.92
C TYR A 67 7.74 11.59 11.74
N GLY A 68 7.46 10.30 11.58
CA GLY A 68 8.21 9.23 12.24
C GLY A 68 7.87 9.06 13.73
N THR A 69 6.72 9.54 14.16
CA THR A 69 6.20 9.34 15.51
C THR A 69 4.68 9.29 15.51
N VAL A 70 4.09 8.43 16.34
CA VAL A 70 2.67 8.54 16.70
C VAL A 70 2.57 9.65 17.73
N LYS A 71 1.83 10.71 17.40
CA LYS A 71 1.84 11.95 18.18
C LYS A 71 1.56 11.70 19.66
N ALA A 72 2.41 12.25 20.53
CA ALA A 72 2.34 12.15 21.98
C ALA A 72 2.45 10.71 22.54
N THR A 73 2.96 9.76 21.75
CA THR A 73 3.13 8.37 22.15
C THR A 73 4.56 7.90 21.86
N GLN A 74 5.22 7.29 22.85
CA GLN A 74 6.52 6.66 22.67
C GLN A 74 6.38 5.25 22.07
N PRO A 75 7.37 4.71 21.34
CA PRO A 75 7.31 3.35 20.80
C PRO A 75 6.98 2.28 21.85
N ARG A 76 7.52 2.40 23.08
CA ARG A 76 7.20 1.48 24.19
C ARG A 76 5.71 1.48 24.55
N GLU A 77 5.04 2.62 24.46
CA GLU A 77 3.62 2.75 24.80
C GLU A 77 2.76 2.10 23.72
N LEU A 78 3.18 2.15 22.45
CA LEU A 78 2.56 1.39 21.36
C LEU A 78 2.67 -0.13 21.58
N GLU A 79 3.83 -0.59 22.07
CA GLU A 79 4.02 -2.00 22.42
C GLU A 79 3.15 -2.42 23.62
N GLU A 80 3.05 -1.58 24.66
CA GLU A 80 2.16 -1.80 25.81
C GLU A 80 0.69 -1.85 25.40
N MET A 81 0.28 -1.00 24.44
CA MET A 81 -1.03 -1.03 23.81
C MET A 81 -1.23 -2.21 22.85
N ARG A 82 -0.19 -3.04 22.65
CA ARG A 82 -0.18 -4.21 21.76
C ARG A 82 -0.45 -3.86 20.29
N ALA A 83 -0.05 -2.66 19.86
CA ALA A 83 -0.02 -2.33 18.45
C ALA A 83 0.94 -3.30 17.72
N GLN A 84 0.44 -3.91 16.65
CA GLN A 84 1.21 -4.88 15.86
C GLN A 84 1.75 -4.27 14.58
N ILE A 85 1.17 -3.17 14.13
CA ILE A 85 1.54 -2.45 12.92
C ILE A 85 1.11 -0.99 13.07
N ILE A 86 1.84 -0.07 12.44
CA ILE A 86 1.52 1.35 12.38
C ILE A 86 1.49 1.82 10.92
N LEU A 87 0.84 2.96 10.68
CA LEU A 87 0.87 3.65 9.40
C LEU A 87 1.86 4.81 9.46
N GLY A 88 2.87 4.83 8.58
CA GLY A 88 3.80 5.93 8.38
C GLY A 88 3.39 6.81 7.21
N ASN A 89 3.41 8.13 7.40
CA ASN A 89 3.09 9.07 6.32
C ASN A 89 4.30 9.39 5.42
N THR A 90 4.28 8.90 4.19
CA THR A 90 5.37 9.06 3.20
C THR A 90 5.62 10.52 2.83
N PHE A 91 4.55 11.29 2.62
CA PHE A 91 4.67 12.70 2.23
C PHE A 91 5.42 13.53 3.27
N HIS A 92 5.03 13.41 4.54
CA HIS A 92 5.67 14.15 5.62
C HIS A 92 7.12 13.70 5.84
N LEU A 93 7.38 12.39 5.84
CA LEU A 93 8.73 11.83 6.01
C LEU A 93 9.69 12.23 4.90
N TRP A 94 9.20 12.29 3.65
CA TRP A 94 9.98 12.74 2.50
C TRP A 94 10.39 14.22 2.61
N LEU A 95 9.51 15.08 3.13
CA LEU A 95 9.83 16.50 3.29
C LEU A 95 10.67 16.79 4.54
N ARG A 96 10.37 16.12 5.65
CA ARG A 96 11.07 16.26 6.94
C ARG A 96 11.01 14.93 7.71
N PRO A 97 12.14 14.38 8.17
CA PRO A 97 13.50 14.92 8.10
C PRO A 97 14.15 14.84 6.71
N GLY A 98 13.49 14.21 5.74
CA GLY A 98 14.07 13.94 4.43
C GLY A 98 14.66 12.54 4.34
N LEU A 99 14.72 12.02 3.11
CA LEU A 99 15.15 10.65 2.86
C LEU A 99 16.61 10.38 3.23
N GLU A 100 17.52 11.33 2.99
CA GLU A 100 18.95 11.19 3.33
C GLU A 100 19.15 10.90 4.82
N THR A 101 18.36 11.56 5.68
CA THR A 101 18.43 11.32 7.12
C THR A 101 17.92 9.93 7.48
N ILE A 102 16.80 9.50 6.89
CA ILE A 102 16.21 8.17 7.17
C ILE A 102 17.12 7.06 6.63
N GLU A 103 17.70 7.25 5.46
CA GLU A 103 18.67 6.34 4.85
C GLU A 103 19.95 6.23 5.67
N ALA A 104 20.44 7.33 6.26
CA ALA A 104 21.60 7.30 7.16
C ALA A 104 21.34 6.47 8.43
N HIS A 105 20.08 6.36 8.88
CA HIS A 105 19.68 5.44 9.95
C HIS A 105 19.36 4.04 9.40
N GLY A 106 19.35 3.88 8.08
CA GLY A 106 19.01 2.69 7.28
C GLY A 106 17.60 2.18 7.48
N GLY A 107 16.65 3.09 7.37
CA GLY A 107 15.22 2.81 7.29
C GLY A 107 14.41 3.45 8.42
N LEU A 108 13.11 3.54 8.20
CA LEU A 108 12.18 4.18 9.11
C LEU A 108 12.10 3.48 10.47
N HIS A 109 12.12 2.15 10.49
CA HIS A 109 12.12 1.34 11.72
C HIS A 109 13.20 1.78 12.71
N ARG A 110 14.46 1.89 12.24
CA ARG A 110 15.59 2.31 13.09
C ARG A 110 15.55 3.78 13.43
N PHE A 111 15.12 4.62 12.50
CA PHE A 111 14.95 6.05 12.75
C PHE A 111 13.97 6.33 13.90
N MET A 112 12.83 5.62 13.94
CA MET A 112 11.79 5.84 14.95
C MET A 112 11.87 4.91 16.18
N GLY A 113 12.77 3.92 16.17
CA GLY A 113 12.86 2.91 17.22
C GLY A 113 11.67 1.95 17.27
N TRP A 114 11.05 1.64 16.12
CA TRP A 114 9.93 0.72 16.00
C TRP A 114 10.35 -0.53 15.23
N ASN A 115 10.36 -1.68 15.90
CA ASN A 115 10.87 -2.95 15.34
C ASN A 115 9.76 -3.90 14.86
N ARG A 116 8.53 -3.40 14.71
CA ARG A 116 7.37 -4.13 14.22
C ARG A 116 6.95 -3.63 12.85
N PRO A 117 5.98 -4.29 12.18
CA PRO A 117 5.56 -3.86 10.86
C PRO A 117 5.15 -2.40 10.73
N ILE A 118 5.45 -1.82 9.56
CA ILE A 118 5.01 -0.49 9.14
C ILE A 118 4.32 -0.61 7.78
N LEU A 119 3.15 0.01 7.65
CA LEU A 119 2.56 0.33 6.35
C LEU A 119 2.88 1.79 6.03
N THR A 120 3.33 2.10 4.82
CA THR A 120 3.41 3.50 4.37
C THR A 120 2.36 3.81 3.32
N ASP A 121 1.73 4.99 3.43
CA ASP A 121 0.87 5.48 2.35
C ASP A 121 1.70 5.94 1.15
N SER A 122 1.07 6.16 0.00
CA SER A 122 1.79 6.55 -1.22
C SER A 122 2.20 8.03 -1.26
N GLY A 123 1.61 8.84 -0.37
CA GLY A 123 1.66 10.29 -0.38
C GLY A 123 0.66 10.96 -1.35
N GLY A 124 -0.03 10.19 -2.20
CA GLY A 124 -0.97 10.70 -3.21
C GLY A 124 -2.12 11.50 -2.59
N PHE A 125 -2.70 11.00 -1.50
CA PHE A 125 -3.81 11.66 -0.81
C PHE A 125 -3.40 13.01 -0.19
N GLN A 126 -2.20 13.11 0.37
CA GLN A 126 -1.72 14.37 0.97
C GLN A 126 -1.47 15.41 -0.10
N VAL A 127 -0.88 15.01 -1.24
CA VAL A 127 -0.77 15.90 -2.38
C VAL A 127 -2.15 16.32 -2.89
N PHE A 128 -3.12 15.39 -2.95
CA PHE A 128 -4.53 15.69 -3.23
C PHE A 128 -5.17 16.64 -2.21
N SER A 129 -4.76 16.62 -0.95
CA SER A 129 -5.30 17.54 0.06
C SER A 129 -4.80 18.99 -0.09
N LEU A 130 -3.74 19.24 -0.88
CA LEU A 130 -3.16 20.57 -1.08
C LEU A 130 -3.98 21.53 -1.96
N GLY A 131 -5.16 21.10 -2.44
CA GLY A 131 -6.04 21.96 -3.25
C GLY A 131 -5.36 22.45 -4.53
N ASP A 132 -5.51 23.75 -4.80
CA ASP A 132 -5.00 24.46 -5.98
C ASP A 132 -3.46 24.53 -6.05
N LEU A 133 -2.75 24.13 -5.00
CA LEU A 133 -1.27 24.15 -4.96
C LEU A 133 -0.62 22.98 -5.71
N ARG A 134 -1.42 22.14 -6.36
CA ARG A 134 -0.97 20.98 -7.13
C ARG A 134 -1.41 21.03 -8.58
N LYS A 135 -0.67 20.36 -9.45
CA LYS A 135 -1.02 20.10 -10.84
C LYS A 135 -0.85 18.62 -11.15
N ILE A 136 -1.96 17.94 -11.41
CA ILE A 136 -2.00 16.54 -11.80
C ILE A 136 -1.79 16.43 -13.32
N SER A 137 -1.04 15.43 -13.75
CA SER A 137 -0.77 15.08 -15.14
C SER A 137 -0.54 13.58 -15.24
N GLU A 138 -0.57 13.01 -16.44
CA GLU A 138 -0.32 11.57 -16.63
C GLU A 138 1.01 11.11 -16.01
N ASP A 139 2.04 11.94 -16.03
CA ASP A 139 3.36 11.60 -15.47
C ASP A 139 3.39 11.54 -13.94
N GLY A 140 2.45 12.22 -13.27
CA GLY A 140 2.42 12.38 -11.81
C GLY A 140 1.93 13.77 -11.39
N VAL A 141 2.27 14.17 -10.16
CA VAL A 141 1.77 15.39 -9.54
C VAL A 141 2.90 16.36 -9.21
N ARG A 142 2.77 17.60 -9.69
CA ARG A 142 3.67 18.72 -9.32
C ARG A 142 3.02 19.55 -8.24
N PHE A 143 3.77 19.95 -7.22
CA PHE A 143 3.24 20.79 -6.14
C PHE A 143 4.35 21.64 -5.51
N ALA A 144 3.97 22.68 -4.77
CA ALA A 144 4.91 23.44 -3.94
C ALA A 144 4.97 22.82 -2.54
N SER A 145 6.19 22.58 -2.05
CA SER A 145 6.43 22.12 -0.69
C SER A 145 5.79 23.08 0.33
N PRO A 146 4.90 22.61 1.22
CA PRO A 146 4.33 23.47 2.27
C PRO A 146 5.37 23.89 3.32
N VAL A 147 6.55 23.27 3.28
CA VAL A 147 7.64 23.48 4.24
C VAL A 147 8.50 24.69 3.86
N ASN A 148 8.83 24.84 2.57
CA ASN A 148 9.81 25.82 2.08
C ASN A 148 9.47 26.43 0.71
N GLY A 149 8.39 25.98 0.06
CA GLY A 149 7.95 26.47 -1.24
C GLY A 149 8.62 25.85 -2.46
N ASP A 150 9.54 24.88 -2.28
CA ASP A 150 10.22 24.21 -3.39
C ASP A 150 9.22 23.52 -4.31
N LYS A 151 9.48 23.59 -5.62
CA LYS A 151 8.67 22.88 -6.62
C LYS A 151 9.08 21.42 -6.66
N LEU A 152 8.21 20.55 -6.19
CA LEU A 152 8.40 19.12 -6.12
C LEU A 152 7.56 18.39 -7.16
N PHE A 153 7.97 17.17 -7.46
CA PHE A 153 7.26 16.27 -8.36
C PHE A 153 7.20 14.88 -7.74
N LEU A 154 6.00 14.33 -7.63
CA LEU A 154 5.74 12.98 -7.14
C LEU A 154 5.07 12.17 -8.25
N SER A 155 5.76 11.15 -8.73
CA SER A 155 5.26 10.16 -9.68
C SER A 155 5.12 8.80 -8.99
N PRO A 156 4.44 7.81 -9.62
CA PRO A 156 4.47 6.42 -9.18
C PRO A 156 5.88 5.92 -8.84
N GLU A 157 6.85 6.19 -9.72
CA GLU A 157 8.22 5.73 -9.55
C GLU A 157 8.89 6.39 -8.33
N VAL A 158 8.75 7.71 -8.20
CA VAL A 158 9.29 8.46 -7.07
C VAL A 158 8.66 7.98 -5.76
N SER A 159 7.35 7.71 -5.73
CA SER A 159 6.67 7.17 -4.54
C SER A 159 7.24 5.81 -4.12
N MET A 160 7.47 4.90 -5.08
CA MET A 160 8.08 3.59 -4.80
C MET A 160 9.52 3.71 -4.30
N GLN A 161 10.30 4.63 -4.87
CA GLN A 161 11.67 4.92 -4.43
C GLN A 161 11.70 5.45 -2.99
N ILE A 162 10.82 6.40 -2.65
CA ILE A 162 10.68 6.92 -1.28
C ILE A 162 10.34 5.77 -0.33
N GLN A 163 9.29 4.99 -0.62
CA GLN A 163 8.85 3.90 0.26
C GLN A 163 9.90 2.78 0.39
N LYS A 164 10.74 2.54 -0.64
CA LYS A 164 11.89 1.63 -0.57
C LYS A 164 12.95 2.13 0.43
N VAL A 165 13.26 3.42 0.46
CA VAL A 165 14.20 4.02 1.43
C VAL A 165 13.61 3.98 2.84
N LEU A 166 12.30 4.26 2.98
CA LEU A 166 11.60 4.11 4.26
C LEU A 166 11.62 2.65 4.76
N ASN A 167 11.67 1.68 3.84
CA ASN A 167 11.70 0.24 4.10
C ASN A 167 10.48 -0.25 4.89
N SER A 168 9.29 0.24 4.56
CA SER A 168 8.04 -0.25 5.16
C SER A 168 7.68 -1.65 4.68
N ASP A 169 7.11 -2.46 5.58
CA ASP A 169 6.67 -3.83 5.32
C ASP A 169 5.52 -3.93 4.32
N ILE A 170 4.64 -2.93 4.31
CA ILE A 170 3.59 -2.77 3.31
C ILE A 170 3.74 -1.39 2.67
N VAL A 171 3.85 -1.38 1.34
CA VAL A 171 3.96 -0.22 0.47
C VAL A 171 2.61 -0.05 -0.22
N MET A 172 2.10 1.17 -0.32
CA MET A 172 0.87 1.44 -1.07
C MET A 172 1.21 1.99 -2.45
N GLN A 173 0.55 1.48 -3.50
CA GLN A 173 0.70 2.04 -4.85
C GLN A 173 0.38 3.53 -4.88
N PHE A 174 1.00 4.27 -5.79
CA PHE A 174 0.61 5.66 -6.03
C PHE A 174 -0.69 5.72 -6.83
N ASP A 175 -1.64 6.53 -6.38
CA ASP A 175 -2.99 6.61 -6.93
C ASP A 175 -3.44 8.06 -7.13
N GLU A 176 -4.45 8.23 -7.98
CA GLU A 176 -5.16 9.49 -8.15
C GLU A 176 -6.47 9.37 -7.35
N CYS A 177 -6.65 10.26 -6.38
CA CYS A 177 -7.82 10.23 -5.52
C CYS A 177 -8.95 11.04 -6.15
N THR A 178 -9.98 10.33 -6.65
CA THR A 178 -11.19 10.99 -7.14
C THR A 178 -11.89 11.72 -5.98
N PRO A 179 -12.15 13.05 -6.07
CA PRO A 179 -12.98 13.72 -5.08
C PRO A 179 -14.38 13.12 -5.08
N TYR A 180 -15.06 13.08 -3.93
CA TYR A 180 -16.51 12.80 -3.91
C TYR A 180 -17.31 13.93 -4.55
N ALA A 181 -16.89 15.17 -4.29
CA ALA A 181 -17.46 16.37 -4.84
C ALA A 181 -16.40 17.47 -4.94
N THR A 182 -16.55 18.33 -5.95
CA THR A 182 -15.72 19.54 -6.12
C THR A 182 -16.63 20.76 -6.01
N ASN A 183 -16.35 21.66 -5.07
CA ASN A 183 -17.17 22.86 -4.82
C ASN A 183 -18.67 22.55 -4.60
N GLY A 184 -18.96 21.43 -3.92
CA GLY A 184 -20.33 20.99 -3.64
C GLY A 184 -21.04 20.29 -4.82
N VAL A 185 -20.38 20.17 -5.98
CA VAL A 185 -20.89 19.40 -7.12
C VAL A 185 -20.37 17.97 -7.03
N PRO A 186 -21.24 16.95 -6.90
CA PRO A 186 -20.83 15.55 -6.90
C PRO A 186 -20.07 15.19 -8.18
N THR A 187 -19.03 14.40 -8.02
CA THR A 187 -18.23 13.92 -9.15
C THR A 187 -19.08 13.06 -10.08
N THR A 188 -19.01 13.36 -11.37
CA THR A 188 -19.74 12.62 -12.41
C THR A 188 -19.11 11.25 -12.63
N HIS A 189 -19.88 10.35 -13.24
CA HIS A 189 -19.39 9.02 -13.63
C HIS A 189 -18.15 9.12 -14.54
N THR A 190 -18.18 9.99 -15.55
CA THR A 190 -17.04 10.19 -16.47
C THR A 190 -15.78 10.66 -15.75
N GLU A 191 -15.89 11.66 -14.87
CA GLU A 191 -14.75 12.15 -14.09
C GLU A 191 -14.16 11.06 -13.19
N ALA A 192 -15.01 10.26 -12.54
CA ALA A 192 -14.57 9.12 -11.74
C ALA A 192 -13.90 8.03 -12.59
N ALA A 193 -14.42 7.77 -13.79
CA ALA A 193 -13.85 6.79 -14.71
C ALA A 193 -12.47 7.22 -15.23
N ASP A 194 -12.30 8.49 -15.60
CA ASP A 194 -11.04 9.04 -16.10
C ASP A 194 -9.96 9.02 -15.00
N SER A 195 -10.32 9.44 -13.79
CA SER A 195 -9.48 9.38 -12.59
C SER A 195 -9.07 7.94 -12.25
N MET A 196 -10.03 7.01 -12.17
CA MET A 196 -9.78 5.60 -11.86
C MET A 196 -8.83 4.98 -12.90
N ARG A 197 -9.05 5.21 -14.20
CA ARG A 197 -8.19 4.67 -15.26
C ARG A 197 -6.79 5.28 -15.25
N MET A 198 -6.63 6.54 -14.86
CA MET A 198 -5.31 7.13 -14.58
C MET A 198 -4.64 6.40 -13.41
N SER A 199 -5.37 6.19 -12.31
CA SER A 199 -4.87 5.43 -11.16
C SER A 199 -4.47 4.00 -11.52
N MET A 200 -5.13 3.34 -12.48
CA MET A 200 -4.72 2.01 -12.96
C MET A 200 -3.43 2.04 -13.77
N ARG A 201 -3.20 3.08 -14.60
CA ARG A 201 -1.91 3.26 -15.27
C ARG A 201 -0.79 3.55 -14.28
N TRP A 202 -1.09 4.31 -13.22
CA TRP A 202 -0.15 4.55 -12.12
C TRP A 202 0.10 3.32 -11.24
N ALA A 203 -0.89 2.45 -11.06
CA ALA A 203 -0.75 1.16 -10.42
C ALA A 203 0.28 0.30 -11.14
N GLN A 204 0.16 0.16 -12.47
CA GLN A 204 1.11 -0.60 -13.29
C GLN A 204 2.52 -0.04 -13.16
N ARG A 205 2.69 1.28 -13.28
CA ARG A 205 3.99 1.95 -13.10
C ARG A 205 4.58 1.75 -11.70
N SER A 206 3.73 1.73 -10.66
CA SER A 206 4.15 1.43 -9.29
C SER A 206 4.66 -0.01 -9.18
N ILE A 207 3.95 -0.98 -9.76
CA ILE A 207 4.36 -2.40 -9.78
C ILE A 207 5.70 -2.56 -10.52
N ASP A 208 5.84 -1.93 -11.70
CA ASP A 208 7.04 -2.01 -12.51
C ASP A 208 8.26 -1.46 -11.75
N GLU A 209 8.11 -0.29 -11.12
CA GLU A 209 9.19 0.30 -10.32
C GLU A 209 9.49 -0.52 -9.05
N PHE A 210 8.46 -1.01 -8.36
CA PHE A 210 8.61 -1.85 -7.17
C PHE A 210 9.43 -3.11 -7.48
N ASN A 211 9.13 -3.76 -8.61
CA ASN A 211 9.86 -4.92 -9.11
C ASN A 211 11.28 -4.55 -9.54
N ARG A 212 11.47 -3.43 -10.25
CA ARG A 212 12.78 -2.94 -10.67
C ARG A 212 13.69 -2.66 -9.47
N LEU A 213 13.14 -2.13 -8.38
CA LEU A 213 13.85 -1.87 -7.12
C LEU A 213 14.09 -3.14 -6.28
N SER A 214 13.58 -4.30 -6.73
CA SER A 214 13.63 -5.57 -5.99
C SER A 214 13.24 -5.36 -4.53
N ASN A 215 12.09 -4.70 -4.31
CA ASN A 215 11.61 -4.43 -2.96
C ASN A 215 11.13 -5.74 -2.30
N PRO A 216 11.72 -6.18 -1.17
CA PRO A 216 11.39 -7.46 -0.56
C PRO A 216 10.11 -7.42 0.29
N ASN A 217 9.46 -6.26 0.38
CA ASN A 217 8.27 -6.03 1.19
C ASN A 217 6.99 -6.34 0.38
N ALA A 218 5.81 -6.01 0.90
CA ALA A 218 4.55 -6.18 0.17
C ALA A 218 4.14 -4.88 -0.54
N LEU A 219 3.46 -4.98 -1.68
CA LEU A 219 2.82 -3.87 -2.38
C LEU A 219 1.30 -4.08 -2.41
N PHE A 220 0.55 -3.10 -1.95
CA PHE A 220 -0.92 -3.10 -1.98
C PHE A 220 -1.47 -2.18 -3.06
N GLY A 221 -2.43 -2.70 -3.82
CA GLY A 221 -3.25 -1.92 -4.75
C GLY A 221 -4.34 -1.12 -4.03
N ILE A 222 -4.82 -0.07 -4.69
CA ILE A 222 -5.91 0.79 -4.21
C ILE A 222 -7.03 0.76 -5.26
N VAL A 223 -8.15 0.15 -4.90
CA VAL A 223 -9.36 0.10 -5.74
C VAL A 223 -10.02 1.48 -5.75
N GLN A 224 -10.13 2.08 -6.94
CA GLN A 224 -10.79 3.37 -7.18
C GLN A 224 -12.19 3.15 -7.79
N GLY A 225 -12.81 4.21 -8.33
CA GLY A 225 -14.15 4.16 -8.96
C GLY A 225 -15.23 4.96 -8.21
N GLY A 226 -14.87 5.68 -7.14
CA GLY A 226 -15.79 6.56 -6.43
C GLY A 226 -17.00 5.82 -5.86
N MET A 227 -18.20 6.35 -6.13
CA MET A 227 -19.49 5.80 -5.70
C MET A 227 -20.16 4.92 -6.77
N PHE A 228 -19.43 4.55 -7.83
CA PHE A 228 -19.95 3.80 -8.96
C PHE A 228 -19.45 2.36 -8.91
N GLU A 229 -20.38 1.42 -8.73
CA GLU A 229 -20.07 -0.02 -8.56
C GLU A 229 -19.39 -0.62 -9.79
N ASP A 230 -19.84 -0.26 -10.98
CA ASP A 230 -19.25 -0.71 -12.25
C ASP A 230 -17.78 -0.28 -12.40
N LEU A 231 -17.44 0.93 -11.94
CA LEU A 231 -16.05 1.41 -11.94
C LEU A 231 -15.19 0.75 -10.86
N ARG A 232 -15.79 0.40 -9.72
CA ARG A 232 -15.11 -0.38 -8.65
C ARG A 232 -14.77 -1.78 -9.15
N ASP A 233 -15.69 -2.41 -9.87
CA ASP A 233 -15.48 -3.73 -10.48
C ASP A 233 -14.40 -3.67 -11.58
N GLU A 234 -14.42 -2.63 -12.44
CA GLU A 234 -13.37 -2.40 -13.45
C GLU A 234 -11.99 -2.25 -12.77
N SER A 235 -11.90 -1.45 -11.71
CA SER A 235 -10.65 -1.24 -10.96
C SER A 235 -10.17 -2.51 -10.26
N LEU A 236 -11.07 -3.26 -9.62
CA LEU A 236 -10.73 -4.53 -8.96
C LEU A 236 -10.22 -5.56 -9.96
N ALA A 237 -10.88 -5.70 -11.11
CA ALA A 237 -10.46 -6.61 -12.17
C ALA A 237 -9.09 -6.23 -12.76
N GLY A 238 -8.78 -4.94 -12.84
CA GLY A 238 -7.47 -4.45 -13.28
C GLY A 238 -6.33 -4.77 -12.29
N LEU A 239 -6.59 -4.64 -10.98
CA LEU A 239 -5.59 -4.87 -9.93
C LEU A 239 -5.36 -6.34 -9.59
N SER A 240 -6.22 -7.24 -10.06
CA SER A 240 -6.15 -8.68 -9.73
C SER A 240 -5.42 -9.53 -10.78
N GLN A 241 -4.80 -8.89 -11.79
CA GLN A 241 -4.02 -9.55 -12.84
C GLN A 241 -2.55 -9.75 -12.42
#